data_AF-A0A3A0DIT7-F1
#
_entry.id   AF-A0A3A0DIT7-F1
#
_cell.length_a   1.000
_cell.length_b   1.000
_cell.length_c   1.000
_cell.angle_alpha   90.00
_cell.angle_beta   90.00
_cell.angle_gamma   90.00
#
_symmetry.space_group_name_H-M   'P 1'
#
loop_
_entity.id
_entity.type
_entity.pdbx_description
1 polymer ?
#
loop_
_entity_poly.entity_id
_entity_poly.type
_entity_poly.pdbx_seq_one_letter_code
_entity_poly.pdbx_strand_id
1 'polypeptide(L)'
;MKAARTHVIEVARKHGWRVQGEISKRLYRCVVLADAGTEGEYLPIDLLGGFEYRGRQFADATYGLNSRKRTTSGVWTVSLGFEAATTALKELIPHGRLKEDSRSRVQQGAIQEPDDFCRAISSCVGETLANHLQAACADGNWMALEALAVAVRDGISKVGVRPLMRRIDSSVRSARHLFAKPVSAFVVFVGPDGAGKTTIAKSLCDSLLKKPFKDVKYLRTRFGVLPELKSLKRLAAKAVGQQYVAPEVAAPGTANSGMIQPLSAIRGAAYACYYALDQAVGRLPLRLMRGRWNLIVFDRYFYDYYYQLGYRTTPKWLLACLERVVPRPDLILYIDRDAQEIHAAKPELTTEEIQRQQTHILKHFSKRSQFRAINGRHGVDATCAEAVRIVSEFVSSTAVPARD
;
A
#
# COMPACT_ATOMS: atom_id res chain seq x y z
N MET A 1 21.56 16.08 2.85
CA MET A 1 20.52 15.10 3.25
C MET A 1 20.30 14.98 4.75
N LYS A 2 21.30 14.64 5.60
CA LYS A 2 21.09 14.55 7.07
C LYS A 2 20.67 15.90 7.66
N ALA A 3 21.41 16.98 7.37
CA ALA A 3 21.09 18.33 7.81
C ALA A 3 19.69 18.81 7.37
N ALA A 4 19.35 18.65 6.08
CA ALA A 4 18.03 19.01 5.56
C ALA A 4 16.89 18.27 6.27
N ARG A 5 17.05 16.96 6.52
CA ARG A 5 16.08 16.19 7.32
C ARG A 5 15.94 16.78 8.72
N THR A 6 17.05 16.99 9.42
CA THR A 6 17.03 17.52 10.79
C THR A 6 16.29 18.86 10.84
N HIS A 7 16.61 19.76 9.92
CA HIS A 7 15.95 21.06 9.83
C HIS A 7 14.43 20.94 9.57
N VAL A 8 14.02 20.07 8.63
CA VAL A 8 12.58 19.83 8.38
C VAL A 8 11.87 19.32 9.64
N ILE A 9 12.47 18.40 10.39
CA ILE A 9 11.88 17.86 11.62
C ILE A 9 11.79 18.93 12.71
N GLU A 10 12.81 19.75 12.88
CA GLU A 10 12.83 20.85 13.86
C GLU A 10 11.75 21.89 13.57
N VAL A 11 11.65 22.33 12.31
CA VAL A 11 10.62 23.29 11.86
C VAL A 11 9.22 22.67 12.03
N ALA A 12 9.03 21.43 11.58
CA ALA A 12 7.77 20.71 11.73
C ALA A 12 7.30 20.69 13.19
N ARG A 13 8.18 20.27 14.12
CA ARG A 13 7.88 20.24 15.56
C ARG A 13 7.50 21.60 16.13
N LYS A 14 8.21 22.66 15.71
CA LYS A 14 7.89 24.04 16.13
C LYS A 14 6.48 24.47 15.72
N HIS A 15 5.96 23.92 14.62
CA HIS A 15 4.64 24.22 14.09
C HIS A 15 3.58 23.16 14.44
N GLY A 16 3.82 22.33 15.47
CA GLY A 16 2.83 21.36 15.93
C GLY A 16 2.75 20.06 15.12
N TRP A 17 3.69 19.81 14.20
CA TRP A 17 3.74 18.57 13.44
C TRP A 17 4.63 17.54 14.12
N ARG A 18 4.22 16.27 14.07
CA ARG A 18 5.03 15.13 14.51
C ARG A 18 5.48 14.27 13.34
N VAL A 19 6.64 13.62 13.49
CA VAL A 19 7.13 12.67 12.48
C VAL A 19 6.34 11.37 12.62
N GLN A 20 5.52 11.05 11.61
CA GLN A 20 4.77 9.79 11.55
C GLN A 20 5.64 8.65 11.03
N GLY A 21 6.53 8.95 10.09
CA GLY A 21 7.58 8.01 9.68
C GLY A 21 8.46 8.52 8.56
N GLU A 22 9.43 7.70 8.18
CA GLU A 22 10.41 8.06 7.15
C GLU A 22 10.68 6.95 6.14
N ILE A 23 10.61 7.29 4.86
CA ILE A 23 11.11 6.45 3.78
C ILE A 23 12.52 6.92 3.48
N SER A 24 13.49 6.02 3.51
CA SER A 24 14.85 6.32 3.05
C SER A 24 15.24 5.30 2.00
N LYS A 25 15.27 5.70 0.73
CA LYS A 25 15.63 4.86 -0.42
C LYS A 25 16.67 5.58 -1.26
N ARG A 26 17.89 5.04 -1.34
CA ARG A 26 18.98 5.62 -2.15
C ARG A 26 19.30 7.07 -1.74
N LEU A 27 19.19 8.03 -2.66
CA LEU A 27 19.28 9.48 -2.45
C LEU A 27 17.94 10.17 -2.17
N TYR A 28 16.85 9.41 -2.12
CA TYR A 28 15.52 9.91 -1.80
C TYR A 28 15.19 9.63 -0.33
N ARG A 29 14.70 10.64 0.36
CA ARG A 29 14.13 10.51 1.69
C ARG A 29 12.79 11.20 1.74
N CYS A 30 11.74 10.52 2.15
CA CYS A 30 10.45 11.14 2.45
C CYS A 30 10.27 11.16 3.96
N VAL A 31 9.97 12.32 4.52
CA VAL A 31 9.50 12.46 5.90
C VAL A 31 8.00 12.66 5.84
N VAL A 32 7.22 11.75 6.40
CA VAL A 32 5.77 11.96 6.54
C VAL A 32 5.50 12.52 7.92
N LEU A 33 4.96 13.73 7.91
CA LEU A 33 4.53 14.44 9.08
C LEU A 33 3.03 14.20 9.28
N ALA A 34 2.59 14.17 10.53
CA ALA A 34 1.19 14.19 10.91
C ALA A 34 0.96 15.43 11.76
N ASP A 35 -0.17 16.10 11.57
CA ASP A 35 -0.59 17.16 12.48
C ASP A 35 -0.82 16.57 13.88
N ALA A 36 -0.43 17.30 14.93
CA ALA A 36 -0.72 16.93 16.31
C ALA A 36 -2.11 17.40 16.75
N GLY A 37 -2.71 18.39 16.05
CA GLY A 37 -3.99 19.00 16.39
C GLY A 37 -5.21 18.37 15.71
N THR A 38 -5.07 17.89 14.46
CA THR A 38 -6.15 17.28 13.69
C THR A 38 -5.86 15.82 13.33
N GLU A 39 -6.81 14.93 13.62
CA GLU A 39 -6.72 13.54 13.16
C GLU A 39 -6.90 13.49 11.63
N GLY A 40 -5.84 13.07 10.92
CA GLY A 40 -5.94 12.68 9.51
C GLY A 40 -5.25 13.60 8.50
N GLU A 41 -4.61 14.69 8.93
CA GLU A 41 -3.74 15.48 8.07
C GLU A 41 -2.31 14.92 8.06
N TYR A 42 -1.84 14.61 6.86
CA TYR A 42 -0.50 14.08 6.63
C TYR A 42 0.22 14.89 5.56
N LEU A 43 1.46 15.29 5.86
CA LEU A 43 2.30 16.06 4.96
C LEU A 43 3.56 15.25 4.61
N PRO A 44 3.61 14.63 3.42
CA PRO A 44 4.83 14.03 2.89
C PRO A 44 5.79 15.13 2.40
N ILE A 45 6.99 15.18 2.96
CA ILE A 45 8.08 16.05 2.50
C ILE A 45 9.17 15.20 1.85
N ASP A 46 9.28 15.34 0.53
CA ASP A 46 10.29 14.66 -0.27
C ASP A 46 11.61 15.45 -0.27
N LEU A 47 12.65 14.81 0.24
CA LEU A 47 14.03 15.27 0.21
C LEU A 47 14.79 14.50 -0.86
N LEU A 48 15.23 15.22 -1.87
CA LEU A 48 16.02 14.69 -2.98
C LEU A 48 17.48 15.10 -2.79
N GLY A 49 18.36 14.11 -2.64
CA GLY A 49 19.81 14.32 -2.60
C GLY A 49 20.46 14.46 -3.97
N GLY A 50 19.66 14.33 -5.05
CA GLY A 50 20.08 14.37 -6.44
C GLY A 50 19.09 13.64 -7.35
N PHE A 51 19.31 13.74 -8.66
CA PHE A 51 18.45 13.16 -9.69
C PHE A 51 19.09 11.89 -10.26
N GLU A 52 18.73 10.73 -9.70
CA GLU A 52 19.32 9.45 -10.09
C GLU A 52 18.30 8.37 -10.47
N TYR A 53 18.63 7.59 -11.51
CA TYR A 53 17.95 6.36 -11.88
C TYR A 53 18.91 5.17 -11.83
N ARG A 54 18.62 4.19 -10.96
CA ARG A 54 19.48 2.99 -10.75
C ARG A 54 20.97 3.33 -10.50
N GLY A 55 21.22 4.44 -9.80
CA GLY A 55 22.57 4.93 -9.45
C GLY A 55 23.26 5.75 -10.55
N ARG A 56 22.54 6.14 -11.61
CA ARG A 56 23.02 6.99 -12.70
C ARG A 56 22.35 8.34 -12.62
N GLN A 57 23.12 9.42 -12.68
CA GLN A 57 22.57 10.76 -12.67
C GLN A 57 21.90 11.06 -14.01
N PHE A 58 20.77 11.75 -13.96
CA PHE A 58 20.05 12.19 -15.16
C PHE A 58 19.82 13.70 -15.21
N ALA A 59 20.16 14.44 -14.14
CA ALA A 59 20.17 15.90 -14.13
C ALA A 59 21.20 16.44 -13.13
N ASP A 60 21.71 17.64 -13.39
CA ASP A 60 22.70 18.34 -12.58
C ASP A 60 22.02 19.07 -11.40
N ALA A 61 22.02 18.40 -10.24
CA ALA A 61 21.44 18.96 -9.03
C ALA A 61 22.16 20.24 -8.54
N THR A 62 23.45 20.41 -8.83
CA THR A 62 24.21 21.59 -8.41
C THR A 62 23.78 22.80 -9.21
N TYR A 63 23.66 22.63 -10.53
CA TYR A 63 23.13 23.65 -11.41
C TYR A 63 21.71 24.06 -10.99
N GLY A 64 20.79 23.10 -10.81
CA GLY A 64 19.41 23.40 -10.41
C GLY A 64 19.30 24.13 -9.06
N LEU A 65 20.18 23.82 -8.11
CA LEU A 65 20.25 24.58 -6.86
C LEU A 65 20.78 25.99 -7.09
N ASN A 66 21.80 26.19 -7.92
CA ASN A 66 22.39 27.51 -8.15
C ASN A 66 21.50 28.41 -9.03
N SER A 67 20.71 27.84 -9.93
CA SER A 67 19.78 28.57 -10.81
C SER A 67 18.40 28.82 -10.19
N ARG A 68 18.21 28.46 -8.90
CA ARG A 68 16.94 28.63 -8.20
C ARG A 68 16.47 30.08 -8.19
N LYS A 69 15.17 30.29 -8.36
CA LYS A 69 14.49 31.58 -8.34
C LYS A 69 13.58 31.67 -7.12
N ARG A 70 13.40 32.87 -6.59
CA ARG A 70 12.51 33.08 -5.44
C ARG A 70 11.12 33.45 -5.94
N THR A 71 10.10 32.73 -5.49
CA THR A 71 8.70 33.02 -5.82
C THR A 71 8.26 34.31 -5.12
N THR A 72 7.12 34.85 -5.55
CA THR A 72 6.44 35.98 -4.89
C THR A 72 6.09 35.68 -3.43
N SER A 73 5.80 34.41 -3.11
CA SER A 73 5.59 33.92 -1.74
C SER A 73 6.88 33.71 -0.94
N GLY A 74 8.05 34.00 -1.51
CA GLY A 74 9.34 33.93 -0.84
C GLY A 74 9.99 32.55 -0.81
N VAL A 75 9.42 31.56 -1.49
CA VAL A 75 9.91 30.17 -1.57
C VAL A 75 10.93 30.04 -2.71
N TRP A 76 12.02 29.32 -2.47
CA TRP A 76 12.98 29.02 -3.54
C TRP A 76 12.50 27.84 -4.38
N THR A 77 12.41 28.02 -5.70
CA THR A 77 12.08 26.98 -6.67
C THR A 77 13.17 26.88 -7.72
N VAL A 78 13.32 25.70 -8.33
CA VAL A 78 14.17 25.56 -9.52
C VAL A 78 13.57 26.35 -10.68
N SER A 79 14.34 26.58 -11.74
CA SER A 79 13.81 27.20 -12.96
C SER A 79 12.81 26.27 -13.67
N LEU A 80 11.89 26.84 -14.44
CA LEU A 80 10.87 26.10 -15.19
C LEU A 80 11.51 25.15 -16.22
N GLY A 81 12.61 25.57 -16.85
CA GLY A 81 13.38 24.73 -17.76
C GLY A 81 13.96 23.50 -17.05
N PHE A 82 14.58 23.70 -15.88
CA PHE A 82 15.09 22.61 -15.05
C PHE A 82 13.98 21.67 -14.57
N GLU A 83 12.84 22.20 -14.12
CA GLU A 83 11.67 21.40 -13.74
C GLU A 83 11.15 20.58 -14.92
N ALA A 84 11.01 21.17 -16.11
CA ALA A 84 10.57 20.49 -17.30
C ALA A 84 11.51 19.34 -17.68
N ALA A 85 12.83 19.57 -17.69
CA ALA A 85 13.81 18.55 -18.02
C ALA A 85 13.79 17.38 -17.02
N THR A 86 13.77 17.68 -15.72
CA THR A 86 13.75 16.64 -14.68
C THR A 86 12.44 15.86 -14.66
N THR A 87 11.30 16.53 -14.91
CA THR A 87 9.99 15.87 -15.03
C THR A 87 9.95 14.95 -16.24
N ALA A 88 10.38 15.43 -17.41
CA ALA A 88 10.42 14.63 -18.63
C ALA A 88 11.27 13.38 -18.46
N LEU A 89 12.50 13.52 -17.95
CA LEU A 89 13.41 12.38 -17.77
C LEU A 89 12.95 11.41 -16.68
N LYS A 90 12.32 11.90 -15.60
CA LYS A 90 11.76 11.05 -14.54
C LYS A 90 10.70 10.08 -15.05
N GLU A 91 9.96 10.43 -16.10
CA GLU A 91 8.93 9.58 -16.70
C GLU A 91 9.44 8.77 -17.89
N LEU A 92 10.25 9.42 -18.74
CA LEU A 92 10.81 8.81 -19.94
C LEU A 92 11.76 7.65 -19.61
N ILE A 93 12.64 7.82 -18.60
CA ILE A 93 13.66 6.81 -18.27
C ILE A 93 13.03 5.49 -17.78
N PRO A 94 12.04 5.49 -16.85
CA PRO A 94 11.45 4.24 -16.36
C PRO A 94 10.36 3.67 -17.27
N HIS A 95 9.58 4.53 -17.95
CA HIS A 95 8.36 4.11 -18.65
C HIS A 95 8.46 4.18 -20.18
N GLY A 96 9.48 4.87 -20.72
CA GLY A 96 9.59 5.14 -22.15
C GLY A 96 8.52 6.10 -22.68
N ARG A 97 7.76 6.73 -21.80
CA ARG A 97 6.65 7.63 -22.14
C ARG A 97 6.46 8.76 -21.14
N LEU A 98 5.90 9.86 -21.62
CA LEU A 98 5.51 11.00 -20.79
C LEU A 98 4.00 10.93 -20.49
N LYS A 99 3.63 11.07 -19.22
CA LYS A 99 2.22 11.09 -18.82
C LYS A 99 1.55 12.36 -19.31
N GLU A 100 0.27 12.22 -19.63
CA GLU A 100 -0.53 13.28 -20.21
C GLU A 100 -0.67 14.51 -19.30
N ASP A 101 -0.82 14.29 -17.99
CA ASP A 101 -0.91 15.33 -16.96
C ASP A 101 0.35 16.20 -16.83
N SER A 102 1.49 15.70 -17.28
CA SER A 102 2.79 16.37 -17.19
C SER A 102 3.17 17.13 -18.46
N ARG A 103 2.51 16.85 -19.59
CA ARG A 103 2.85 17.39 -20.92
C ARG A 103 2.82 18.91 -20.99
N SER A 104 1.75 19.52 -20.52
CA SER A 104 1.57 20.99 -20.58
C SER A 104 2.67 21.72 -19.82
N ARG A 105 2.97 21.26 -18.59
CA ARG A 105 4.01 21.86 -17.74
C ARG A 105 5.42 21.66 -18.32
N VAL A 106 5.70 20.48 -18.86
CA VAL A 106 6.98 20.18 -19.51
C VAL A 106 7.17 21.04 -20.77
N GLN A 107 6.13 21.15 -21.61
CA GLN A 107 6.18 22.00 -22.81
C GLN A 107 6.40 23.46 -22.45
N GLN A 108 5.64 23.98 -21.47
CA GLN A 108 5.78 25.35 -21.03
C GLN A 108 7.21 25.67 -20.57
N GLY A 109 7.81 24.82 -19.72
CA GLY A 109 9.18 25.04 -19.25
C GLY A 109 10.21 24.92 -20.37
N ALA A 110 10.01 23.99 -21.32
CA ALA A 110 10.88 23.83 -22.49
C ALA A 110 10.83 25.05 -23.43
N ILE A 111 9.67 25.70 -23.59
CA ILE A 111 9.51 26.91 -24.41
C ILE A 111 10.07 28.13 -23.70
N GLN A 112 9.73 28.33 -22.42
CA GLN A 112 10.05 29.56 -21.71
C GLN A 112 11.52 29.67 -21.31
N GLU A 113 12.15 28.55 -20.97
CA GLU A 113 13.52 28.51 -20.47
C GLU A 113 14.32 27.37 -21.13
N PRO A 114 14.51 27.41 -22.46
CA PRO A 114 15.14 26.35 -23.23
C PRO A 114 16.59 26.08 -22.81
N ASP A 115 17.34 27.15 -22.53
CA ASP A 115 18.75 27.04 -22.10
C ASP A 115 18.87 26.33 -20.75
N ASP A 116 17.99 26.66 -19.80
CA ASP A 116 17.97 26.02 -18.49
C ASP A 116 17.57 24.55 -18.60
N PHE A 117 16.64 24.21 -19.50
CA PHE A 117 16.29 22.82 -19.80
C PHE A 117 17.52 22.04 -20.27
N CYS A 118 18.24 22.56 -21.27
CA CYS A 118 19.42 21.88 -21.80
C CYS A 118 20.53 21.79 -20.74
N ARG A 119 20.86 22.90 -20.08
CA ARG A 119 21.87 22.96 -19.01
C ARG A 119 21.59 21.98 -17.88
N ALA A 120 20.32 21.75 -17.54
CA ALA A 120 19.93 20.79 -16.51
C ALA A 120 20.42 19.36 -16.79
N ILE A 121 20.55 18.97 -18.05
CA ILE A 121 20.75 17.56 -18.43
C ILE A 121 21.94 17.30 -19.34
N SER A 122 22.53 18.33 -19.98
CA SER A 122 23.66 18.17 -20.92
C SER A 122 24.85 17.44 -20.31
N SER A 123 25.18 17.70 -19.05
CA SER A 123 26.26 17.00 -18.35
C SER A 123 25.98 15.51 -18.13
N CYS A 124 24.73 15.07 -18.25
CA CYS A 124 24.30 13.69 -18.02
C CYS A 124 24.05 12.91 -19.32
N VAL A 125 23.45 13.55 -20.34
CA VAL A 125 23.05 12.88 -21.60
C VAL A 125 23.83 13.34 -22.83
N GLY A 126 24.64 14.40 -22.71
CA GLY A 126 25.31 15.06 -23.82
C GLY A 126 24.48 16.20 -24.43
N GLU A 127 25.15 17.22 -24.96
CA GLU A 127 24.51 18.44 -25.48
C GLU A 127 23.56 18.18 -26.65
N THR A 128 23.97 17.35 -27.61
CA THR A 128 23.13 17.02 -28.77
C THR A 128 21.80 16.39 -28.36
N LEU A 129 21.84 15.44 -27.44
CA LEU A 129 20.64 14.76 -26.96
C LEU A 129 19.79 15.70 -26.08
N ALA A 130 20.42 16.55 -25.28
CA ALA A 130 19.70 17.56 -24.50
C ALA A 130 18.89 18.51 -25.40
N ASN A 131 19.50 18.99 -26.50
CA ASN A 131 18.83 19.86 -27.47
C ASN A 131 17.66 19.15 -28.18
N HIS A 132 17.83 17.89 -28.60
CA HIS A 132 16.73 17.13 -29.21
C HIS A 132 15.57 16.89 -28.24
N LEU A 133 15.87 16.62 -26.96
CA LEU A 133 14.85 16.46 -25.92
C LEU A 133 14.10 17.78 -25.67
N GLN A 134 14.82 18.90 -25.60
CA GLN A 134 14.23 20.22 -25.41
C GLN A 134 13.31 20.57 -26.58
N ALA A 135 13.77 20.41 -27.82
CA ALA A 135 12.99 20.69 -29.02
C ALA A 135 11.71 19.84 -29.09
N ALA A 136 11.82 18.53 -28.87
CA ALA A 136 10.66 17.63 -28.85
C ALA A 136 9.64 18.01 -27.78
N CYS A 137 10.10 18.44 -26.60
CA CYS A 137 9.22 18.94 -25.53
C CYS A 137 8.58 20.28 -25.88
N ALA A 138 9.33 21.22 -26.46
CA ALA A 138 8.85 22.55 -26.83
C ALA A 138 7.79 22.48 -27.94
N ASP A 139 8.03 21.65 -28.95
CA ASP A 139 7.11 21.41 -30.07
C ASP A 139 5.89 20.57 -29.66
N GLY A 140 5.89 20.00 -28.45
CA GLY A 140 4.86 19.06 -28.00
C GLY A 140 4.87 17.75 -28.80
N ASN A 141 5.98 17.42 -29.46
CA ASN A 141 6.14 16.20 -30.23
C ASN A 141 6.51 15.03 -29.31
N TRP A 142 5.52 14.52 -28.59
CA TRP A 142 5.70 13.45 -27.61
C TRP A 142 6.17 12.14 -28.24
N MET A 143 5.75 11.85 -29.48
CA MET A 143 6.23 10.66 -30.18
C MET A 143 7.75 10.72 -30.43
N ALA A 144 8.26 11.90 -30.83
CA ALA A 144 9.70 12.10 -30.99
C ALA A 144 10.43 12.01 -29.64
N LEU A 145 9.88 12.60 -28.58
CA LEU A 145 10.44 12.49 -27.23
C LEU A 145 10.54 11.02 -26.77
N GLU A 146 9.50 10.24 -26.99
CA GLU A 146 9.41 8.82 -26.61
C GLU A 146 10.41 7.95 -27.37
N ALA A 147 10.64 8.25 -28.65
CA ALA A 147 11.66 7.58 -29.46
C ALA A 147 13.09 7.78 -28.90
N LEU A 148 13.35 8.87 -28.17
CA LEU A 148 14.66 9.16 -27.57
C LEU A 148 14.92 8.38 -26.27
N ALA A 149 13.94 7.64 -25.72
CA ALA A 149 14.07 6.97 -24.42
C ALA A 149 15.24 5.97 -24.32
N VAL A 150 15.58 5.29 -25.42
CA VAL A 150 16.74 4.38 -25.46
C VAL A 150 18.04 5.17 -25.42
N ALA A 151 18.16 6.19 -26.28
CA ALA A 151 19.34 7.06 -26.33
C ALA A 151 19.61 7.75 -24.98
N VAL A 152 18.56 8.19 -24.28
CA VAL A 152 18.66 8.76 -22.93
C VAL A 152 19.22 7.75 -21.94
N ARG A 153 18.67 6.52 -21.93
CA ARG A 153 19.15 5.45 -21.02
C ARG A 153 20.60 5.11 -21.29
N ASP A 154 21.03 5.13 -22.54
CA ASP A 154 22.42 4.89 -22.92
C ASP A 154 23.33 6.07 -22.58
N GLY A 155 22.87 7.31 -22.77
CA GLY A 155 23.59 8.53 -22.39
C GLY A 155 23.95 8.55 -20.90
N ILE A 156 22.95 8.40 -20.03
CA ILE A 156 23.17 8.33 -18.57
C ILE A 156 23.97 7.10 -18.13
N SER A 157 24.12 6.09 -19.00
CA SER A 157 24.95 4.91 -18.72
C SER A 157 26.43 5.18 -18.87
N LYS A 158 26.79 6.08 -19.79
CA LYS A 158 28.16 6.36 -20.21
C LYS A 158 28.81 7.45 -19.35
N VAL A 159 28.01 8.33 -18.76
CA VAL A 159 28.49 9.39 -17.88
C VAL A 159 28.39 8.96 -16.41
N GLY A 160 29.54 8.60 -15.80
CA GLY A 160 29.64 8.37 -14.34
C GLY A 160 30.55 7.22 -13.91
N VAL A 161 31.57 7.50 -13.10
CA VAL A 161 32.74 6.63 -12.85
C VAL A 161 32.71 5.84 -11.51
N ARG A 162 31.58 5.70 -10.81
CA ARG A 162 31.49 4.74 -9.66
C ARG A 162 30.16 3.94 -9.62
N PRO A 163 29.88 3.10 -10.63
CA PRO A 163 28.57 2.49 -10.81
C PRO A 163 28.30 1.32 -9.85
N LEU A 164 29.31 0.51 -9.49
CA LEU A 164 29.06 -0.71 -8.71
C LEU A 164 28.85 -0.43 -7.21
N MET A 165 29.73 0.35 -6.57
CA MET A 165 29.62 0.67 -5.14
C MET A 165 28.35 1.48 -4.83
N ARG A 166 28.00 2.46 -5.69
CA ARG A 166 26.73 3.21 -5.55
C ARG A 166 25.51 2.33 -5.76
N ARG A 167 25.55 1.37 -6.69
CA ARG A 167 24.47 0.38 -6.87
C ARG A 167 24.30 -0.51 -5.65
N ILE A 168 25.39 -1.05 -5.09
CA ILE A 168 25.36 -1.90 -3.90
C ILE A 168 24.78 -1.13 -2.71
N ASP A 169 25.28 0.07 -2.43
CA ASP A 169 24.75 0.92 -1.34
C ASP A 169 23.26 1.26 -1.57
N SER A 170 22.86 1.56 -2.80
CA SER A 170 21.47 1.81 -3.16
C SER A 170 20.55 0.61 -2.89
N SER A 171 21.03 -0.60 -3.18
CA SER A 171 20.31 -1.86 -2.98
C SER A 171 20.25 -2.24 -1.51
N VAL A 172 21.35 -2.07 -0.76
CA VAL A 172 21.40 -2.30 0.69
C VAL A 172 20.46 -1.34 1.42
N ARG A 173 20.46 -0.05 1.09
CA ARG A 173 19.52 0.92 1.67
C ARG A 173 18.06 0.57 1.34
N SER A 174 17.79 0.17 0.10
CA SER A 174 16.44 -0.24 -0.32
C SER A 174 15.98 -1.51 0.39
N ALA A 175 16.87 -2.48 0.58
CA ALA A 175 16.61 -3.69 1.34
C ALA A 175 16.37 -3.36 2.81
N ARG A 176 17.28 -2.60 3.46
CA ARG A 176 17.13 -2.15 4.86
C ARG A 176 15.80 -1.45 5.10
N HIS A 177 15.28 -0.68 4.14
CA HIS A 177 13.95 -0.07 4.25
C HIS A 177 12.81 -1.10 4.34
N LEU A 178 12.92 -2.25 3.67
CA LEU A 178 11.95 -3.35 3.81
C LEU A 178 12.01 -4.03 5.20
N PHE A 179 13.10 -3.81 5.95
CA PHE A 179 13.30 -4.32 7.32
C PHE A 179 13.06 -3.25 8.40
N ALA A 180 13.01 -1.96 8.04
CA ALA A 180 12.66 -0.89 8.97
C ALA A 180 11.17 -0.96 9.31
N LYS A 181 10.79 -0.59 10.55
CA LYS A 181 9.38 -0.49 10.95
C LYS A 181 8.69 0.55 10.05
N PRO A 182 7.80 0.16 9.14
CA PRO A 182 7.19 1.08 8.20
C PRO A 182 5.92 1.71 8.79
N VAL A 183 5.51 2.85 8.24
CA VAL A 183 4.15 3.39 8.44
C VAL A 183 3.18 2.45 7.71
N SER A 184 2.70 1.43 8.42
CA SER A 184 1.91 0.33 7.86
C SER A 184 1.12 -0.35 8.97
N ALA A 185 -0.08 -0.79 8.64
CA ALA A 185 -0.90 -1.61 9.50
C ALA A 185 -1.45 -2.82 8.72
N PHE A 186 -1.59 -3.94 9.40
CA PHE A 186 -2.29 -5.13 8.93
C PHE A 186 -3.56 -5.30 9.79
N VAL A 187 -4.70 -5.03 9.18
CA VAL A 187 -6.02 -4.98 9.83
C VAL A 187 -6.87 -6.13 9.32
N VAL A 188 -7.55 -6.82 10.23
CA VAL A 188 -8.49 -7.90 9.92
C VAL A 188 -9.84 -7.56 10.51
N PHE A 189 -10.91 -7.65 9.72
CA PHE A 189 -12.27 -7.63 10.21
C PHE A 189 -12.73 -9.06 10.56
N VAL A 190 -13.38 -9.20 11.71
CA VAL A 190 -14.05 -10.43 12.14
C VAL A 190 -15.52 -10.14 12.45
N GLY A 191 -16.37 -11.14 12.30
CA GLY A 191 -17.81 -10.98 12.51
C GLY A 191 -18.63 -11.98 11.70
N PRO A 192 -19.91 -12.15 12.06
CA PRO A 192 -20.83 -13.00 11.31
C PRO A 192 -21.08 -12.44 9.90
N ASP A 193 -21.56 -13.32 9.01
CA ASP A 193 -21.98 -12.89 7.68
C ASP A 193 -23.22 -12.00 7.78
N GLY A 194 -23.30 -11.00 6.90
CA GLY A 194 -24.27 -9.90 7.04
C GLY A 194 -23.83 -8.69 7.87
N ALA A 195 -22.81 -8.80 8.74
CA ALA A 195 -22.43 -7.72 9.68
C ALA A 195 -21.86 -6.43 9.04
N GLY A 196 -21.75 -6.33 7.71
CA GLY A 196 -21.24 -5.14 7.02
C GLY A 196 -19.72 -5.07 6.88
N LYS A 197 -18.98 -6.12 7.24
CA LYS A 197 -17.49 -6.20 7.18
C LYS A 197 -16.92 -5.71 5.85
N THR A 198 -17.43 -6.24 4.73
CA THR A 198 -16.95 -5.88 3.38
C THR A 198 -17.19 -4.41 3.05
N THR A 199 -18.33 -3.85 3.47
CA THR A 199 -18.68 -2.46 3.22
C THR A 199 -17.75 -1.53 4.00
N ILE A 200 -17.58 -1.79 5.31
CA ILE A 200 -16.69 -1.00 6.17
C ILE A 200 -15.23 -1.16 5.77
N ALA A 201 -14.77 -2.37 5.44
CA ALA A 201 -13.40 -2.60 4.99
C ALA A 201 -13.06 -1.83 3.72
N LYS A 202 -13.98 -1.76 2.75
CA LYS A 202 -13.77 -0.96 1.52
C LYS A 202 -13.76 0.54 1.81
N SER A 203 -14.75 1.03 2.56
CA SER A 203 -14.83 2.45 2.92
C SER A 203 -13.63 2.91 3.74
N LEU A 204 -13.11 2.07 4.65
CA LEU A 204 -11.86 2.28 5.36
C LEU A 204 -10.67 2.41 4.40
N CYS A 205 -10.61 1.53 3.38
CA CYS A 205 -9.53 1.57 2.39
C CYS A 205 -9.57 2.86 1.57
N ASP A 206 -10.75 3.32 1.18
CA ASP A 206 -10.92 4.55 0.43
C ASP A 206 -10.57 5.78 1.29
N SER A 207 -10.99 5.78 2.55
CA SER A 207 -10.75 6.89 3.50
C SER A 207 -9.27 7.06 3.86
N LEU A 208 -8.52 5.96 3.96
CA LEU A 208 -7.09 5.94 4.32
C LEU A 208 -6.16 5.86 3.10
N LEU A 209 -6.71 5.93 1.88
CA LEU A 209 -5.90 5.95 0.67
C LEU A 209 -5.03 7.21 0.67
N LYS A 210 -3.70 7.01 0.56
CA LYS A 210 -2.69 8.07 0.62
C LYS A 210 -2.60 8.81 1.97
N LYS A 211 -3.18 8.27 3.05
CA LYS A 211 -3.25 8.91 4.38
C LYS A 211 -3.06 7.90 5.52
N PRO A 212 -1.91 7.81 6.21
CA PRO A 212 -0.54 8.21 5.82
C PRO A 212 0.14 7.18 4.91
N PHE A 213 -0.60 6.15 4.51
CA PHE A 213 -0.07 5.04 3.75
C PHE A 213 0.26 5.46 2.32
N LYS A 214 1.25 4.82 1.70
CA LYS A 214 1.50 5.03 0.28
C LYS A 214 0.36 4.47 -0.59
N ASP A 215 -0.22 3.36 -0.15
CA ASP A 215 -1.22 2.60 -0.88
C ASP A 215 -2.04 1.74 0.10
N VAL A 216 -3.19 1.24 -0.34
CA VAL A 216 -4.05 0.37 0.46
C VAL A 216 -4.35 -0.92 -0.31
N LYS A 217 -4.21 -2.06 0.37
CA LYS A 217 -4.42 -3.40 -0.17
C LYS A 217 -5.56 -4.08 0.56
N TYR A 218 -6.71 -4.12 -0.10
CA TYR A 218 -7.86 -4.92 0.32
C TYR A 218 -7.72 -6.35 -0.21
N LEU A 219 -7.78 -7.34 0.68
CA LEU A 219 -7.72 -8.76 0.39
C LEU A 219 -8.90 -9.44 1.04
N ARG A 220 -9.70 -10.21 0.29
CA ARG A 220 -10.91 -10.80 0.88
C ARG A 220 -10.61 -11.86 1.94
N THR A 221 -9.87 -12.90 1.59
CA THR A 221 -9.67 -14.05 2.49
C THR A 221 -8.23 -14.55 2.54
N ARG A 222 -7.44 -14.32 1.49
CA ARG A 222 -6.13 -14.93 1.32
C ARG A 222 -5.16 -14.04 0.55
N PHE A 223 -3.86 -14.31 0.71
CA PHE A 223 -2.81 -13.66 -0.08
C PHE A 223 -2.75 -14.20 -1.50
N GLY A 224 -3.21 -15.45 -1.72
CA GLY A 224 -3.30 -16.04 -3.05
C GLY A 224 -1.93 -16.43 -3.62
N VAL A 225 -1.01 -16.86 -2.76
CA VAL A 225 0.32 -17.33 -3.19
C VAL A 225 0.23 -18.75 -3.73
N LEU A 226 -0.57 -19.59 -3.07
CA LEU A 226 -0.92 -20.93 -3.55
C LEU A 226 -2.17 -20.85 -4.44
N PRO A 227 -2.37 -21.78 -5.39
CA PRO A 227 -3.62 -21.88 -6.15
C PRO A 227 -4.86 -22.03 -5.25
N GLU A 228 -6.07 -21.88 -5.79
CA GLU A 228 -7.28 -22.23 -5.03
C GLU A 228 -7.53 -23.74 -5.09
N LEU A 229 -8.05 -24.31 -3.99
CA LEU A 229 -8.44 -25.72 -3.98
C LEU A 229 -9.44 -26.06 -5.07
N LYS A 230 -10.34 -25.13 -5.43
CA LYS A 230 -11.28 -25.31 -6.56
C LYS A 230 -10.55 -25.41 -7.90
N SER A 231 -9.55 -24.55 -8.12
CA SER A 231 -8.71 -24.61 -9.32
C SER A 231 -7.92 -25.91 -9.42
N LEU A 232 -7.40 -26.41 -8.30
CA LEU A 232 -6.74 -27.72 -8.26
C LEU A 232 -7.70 -28.87 -8.56
N LYS A 233 -8.92 -28.84 -8.00
CA LYS A 233 -9.97 -29.83 -8.32
C LYS A 233 -10.34 -29.80 -9.79
N ARG A 234 -10.45 -28.62 -10.39
CA ARG A 234 -10.74 -28.46 -11.82
C ARG A 234 -9.62 -29.04 -12.69
N LEU A 235 -8.36 -28.82 -12.32
CA LEU A 235 -7.21 -29.40 -13.03
C LEU A 235 -7.17 -30.92 -12.88
N ALA A 236 -7.42 -31.44 -11.68
CA ALA A 236 -7.49 -32.88 -11.43
C ALA A 236 -8.64 -33.54 -12.21
N ALA A 237 -9.84 -32.94 -12.21
CA ALA A 237 -10.98 -33.42 -12.99
C ALA A 237 -10.64 -33.46 -14.49
N LYS A 238 -10.04 -32.38 -15.01
CA LYS A 238 -9.59 -32.32 -16.41
C LYS A 238 -8.55 -33.40 -16.74
N ALA A 239 -7.61 -33.66 -15.84
CA ALA A 239 -6.58 -34.69 -16.02
C ALA A 239 -7.16 -36.12 -16.07
N VAL A 240 -8.28 -36.36 -15.38
CA VAL A 240 -8.99 -37.64 -15.34
C VAL A 240 -10.15 -37.68 -16.36
N GLY A 241 -10.25 -36.70 -17.27
CA GLY A 241 -11.30 -36.65 -18.28
C GLY A 241 -12.71 -36.37 -17.74
N GLN A 242 -12.84 -35.91 -16.50
CA GLN A 242 -14.12 -35.56 -15.87
C GLN A 242 -14.45 -34.08 -16.03
N GLN A 243 -15.74 -33.79 -16.23
CA GLN A 243 -16.24 -32.42 -16.19
C GLN A 243 -16.38 -31.96 -14.74
N TYR A 244 -15.69 -30.88 -14.40
CA TYR A 244 -15.88 -30.21 -13.10
C TYR A 244 -17.16 -29.37 -13.14
N VAL A 245 -18.20 -29.83 -12.46
CA VAL A 245 -19.40 -29.02 -12.21
C VAL A 245 -19.15 -28.16 -10.98
N ALA A 246 -19.14 -26.84 -11.18
CA ALA A 246 -19.03 -25.91 -10.06
C ALA A 246 -20.33 -25.97 -9.23
N PRO A 247 -20.25 -26.04 -7.90
CA PRO A 247 -21.45 -26.00 -7.06
C PRO A 247 -22.18 -24.66 -7.25
N GLU A 248 -23.51 -24.73 -7.29
CA GLU A 248 -24.37 -23.56 -7.37
C GLU A 248 -24.15 -22.67 -6.14
N VAL A 249 -23.83 -21.40 -6.36
CA VAL A 249 -23.61 -20.43 -5.29
C VAL A 249 -24.87 -19.60 -5.20
N ALA A 250 -25.60 -19.72 -4.08
CA ALA A 250 -26.77 -18.90 -3.82
C ALA A 250 -26.41 -17.41 -3.90
N ALA A 251 -27.33 -16.60 -4.42
CA ALA A 251 -27.15 -15.16 -4.46
C ALA A 251 -26.91 -14.60 -3.04
N PRO A 252 -26.04 -13.58 -2.88
CA PRO A 252 -25.83 -12.93 -1.59
C PRO A 252 -27.16 -12.40 -1.02
N GLY A 253 -27.40 -12.60 0.28
CA GLY A 253 -28.65 -12.23 0.93
C GLY A 253 -29.80 -13.22 0.79
N THR A 254 -29.63 -14.33 0.05
CA THR A 254 -30.64 -15.40 0.02
C THR A 254 -30.84 -16.00 1.40
N ALA A 255 -32.10 -16.12 1.81
CA ALA A 255 -32.48 -16.62 3.13
C ALA A 255 -31.84 -17.99 3.42
N ASN A 256 -31.19 -18.13 4.58
CA ASN A 256 -30.52 -19.35 5.03
C ASN A 256 -29.39 -19.88 4.12
N SER A 257 -28.94 -19.12 3.13
CA SER A 257 -27.84 -19.55 2.24
C SER A 257 -26.51 -19.78 2.98
N GLY A 258 -26.32 -19.15 4.14
CA GLY A 258 -25.18 -19.37 5.03
C GLY A 258 -25.34 -20.56 5.98
N MET A 259 -26.52 -21.16 6.08
CA MET A 259 -26.81 -22.33 6.94
C MET A 259 -26.32 -23.63 6.29
N ILE A 260 -25.02 -23.67 6.01
CA ILE A 260 -24.36 -24.81 5.39
C ILE A 260 -24.16 -25.96 6.39
N GLN A 261 -24.23 -27.19 5.88
CA GLN A 261 -23.86 -28.36 6.66
C GLN A 261 -22.37 -28.30 7.05
N PRO A 262 -22.01 -28.52 8.33
CA PRO A 262 -20.62 -28.56 8.74
C PRO A 262 -19.84 -29.61 7.94
N LEU A 263 -18.62 -29.28 7.55
CA LEU A 263 -17.72 -30.26 6.95
C LEU A 263 -17.43 -31.39 7.95
N SER A 264 -16.98 -32.55 7.49
CA SER A 264 -16.39 -33.54 8.39
C SER A 264 -15.11 -32.99 9.01
N ALA A 265 -14.74 -33.45 10.22
CA ALA A 265 -13.55 -32.98 10.92
C ALA A 265 -12.27 -33.09 10.07
N ILE A 266 -12.14 -34.17 9.30
CA ILE A 266 -11.01 -34.40 8.38
C ILE A 266 -11.01 -33.38 7.23
N ARG A 267 -12.17 -33.13 6.60
CA ARG A 267 -12.28 -32.13 5.53
C ARG A 267 -12.01 -30.74 6.07
N GLY A 268 -12.61 -30.37 7.20
CA GLY A 268 -12.37 -29.09 7.87
C GLY A 268 -10.88 -28.88 8.20
N ALA A 269 -10.22 -29.90 8.77
CA ALA A 269 -8.79 -29.90 9.04
C ALA A 269 -7.95 -29.72 7.76
N ALA A 270 -8.25 -30.44 6.68
CA ALA A 270 -7.54 -30.31 5.42
C ALA A 270 -7.65 -28.90 4.81
N TYR A 271 -8.86 -28.32 4.83
CA TYR A 271 -9.08 -26.93 4.40
C TYR A 271 -8.30 -25.94 5.27
N ALA A 272 -8.38 -26.07 6.60
CA ALA A 272 -7.68 -25.20 7.53
C ALA A 272 -6.16 -25.28 7.33
N CYS A 273 -5.58 -26.48 7.20
CA CYS A 273 -4.15 -26.67 6.93
C CYS A 273 -3.71 -26.02 5.62
N TYR A 274 -4.46 -26.24 4.53
CA TYR A 274 -4.12 -25.70 3.21
C TYR A 274 -4.10 -24.16 3.20
N TYR A 275 -5.16 -23.53 3.73
CA TYR A 275 -5.23 -22.08 3.74
C TYR A 275 -4.35 -21.45 4.82
N ALA A 276 -4.07 -22.15 5.92
CA ALA A 276 -3.02 -21.73 6.85
C ALA A 276 -1.65 -21.73 6.18
N LEU A 277 -1.35 -22.69 5.31
CA LEU A 277 -0.11 -22.73 4.53
C LEU A 277 -0.04 -21.55 3.54
N ASP A 278 -1.11 -21.26 2.78
CA ASP A 278 -1.15 -20.07 1.91
C ASP A 278 -0.87 -18.78 2.69
N GLN A 279 -1.50 -18.63 3.86
CA GLN A 279 -1.30 -17.50 4.75
C GLN A 279 0.13 -17.45 5.33
N ALA A 280 0.71 -18.60 5.66
CA ALA A 280 2.08 -18.73 6.16
C ALA A 280 3.10 -18.28 5.09
N VAL A 281 2.94 -18.74 3.86
CA VAL A 281 3.77 -18.28 2.72
C VAL A 281 3.49 -16.79 2.42
N GLY A 282 2.25 -16.35 2.64
CA GLY A 282 1.81 -14.96 2.58
C GLY A 282 2.56 -13.99 3.49
N ARG A 283 3.35 -14.46 4.46
CA ARG A 283 4.27 -13.63 5.27
C ARG A 283 5.25 -12.83 4.41
N LEU A 284 5.72 -13.41 3.30
CA LEU A 284 6.66 -12.74 2.41
C LEU A 284 6.02 -11.53 1.68
N PRO A 285 4.92 -11.70 0.92
CA PRO A 285 4.25 -10.55 0.30
C PRO A 285 3.74 -9.56 1.36
N LEU A 286 3.25 -10.02 2.52
CA LEU A 286 2.88 -9.12 3.63
C LEU A 286 4.06 -8.23 4.03
N ARG A 287 5.24 -8.82 4.27
CA ARG A 287 6.45 -8.05 4.63
C ARG A 287 6.82 -7.03 3.56
N LEU A 288 6.74 -7.40 2.28
CA LEU A 288 7.03 -6.50 1.17
C LEU A 288 6.01 -5.35 1.08
N MET A 289 4.72 -5.63 1.29
CA MET A 289 3.66 -4.61 1.33
C MET A 289 3.85 -3.67 2.52
N ARG A 290 4.15 -4.21 3.71
CA ARG A 290 4.45 -3.40 4.90
C ARG A 290 5.65 -2.49 4.64
N GLY A 291 6.76 -3.04 4.15
CA GLY A 291 7.95 -2.26 3.77
C GLY A 291 7.73 -1.23 2.65
N ARG A 292 6.57 -1.23 2.00
CA ARG A 292 6.17 -0.22 1.00
C ARG A 292 5.17 0.81 1.55
N TRP A 293 4.90 0.76 2.86
CA TRP A 293 3.97 1.62 3.57
C TRP A 293 2.52 1.40 3.15
N ASN A 294 2.15 0.15 2.90
CA ASN A 294 0.78 -0.18 2.58
C ASN A 294 -0.04 -0.41 3.86
N LEU A 295 -1.30 0.01 3.85
CA LEU A 295 -2.32 -0.56 4.72
C LEU A 295 -2.80 -1.87 4.10
N ILE A 296 -2.85 -2.95 4.87
CA ILE A 296 -3.37 -4.24 4.42
C ILE A 296 -4.64 -4.52 5.20
N VAL A 297 -5.77 -4.69 4.50
CA VAL A 297 -7.08 -4.94 5.10
C VAL A 297 -7.63 -6.27 4.62
N PHE A 298 -8.00 -7.12 5.56
CA PHE A 298 -8.75 -8.36 5.30
C PHE A 298 -10.16 -8.26 5.85
N ASP A 299 -11.17 -8.68 5.09
CA ASP A 299 -12.56 -8.76 5.58
C ASP A 299 -13.05 -10.17 5.93
N ARG A 300 -12.21 -11.17 5.66
CA ARG A 300 -12.22 -12.54 6.22
C ARG A 300 -10.80 -13.01 6.46
N TYR A 301 -10.56 -13.76 7.52
CA TYR A 301 -9.20 -14.24 7.81
C TYR A 301 -9.21 -15.66 8.35
N PHE A 302 -8.04 -16.18 8.74
CA PHE A 302 -7.94 -17.48 9.39
C PHE A 302 -8.82 -17.60 10.66
N TYR A 303 -9.24 -16.48 11.25
CA TYR A 303 -10.10 -16.46 12.42
C TYR A 303 -11.53 -16.96 12.16
N ASP A 304 -11.99 -16.90 10.91
CA ASP A 304 -13.29 -17.41 10.48
C ASP A 304 -13.46 -18.91 10.80
N TYR A 305 -12.38 -19.70 10.76
CA TYR A 305 -12.39 -21.13 11.10
C TYR A 305 -12.83 -21.43 12.54
N TYR A 306 -12.72 -20.47 13.46
CA TYR A 306 -13.10 -20.67 14.87
C TYR A 306 -14.60 -20.59 15.13
N TYR A 307 -15.34 -19.91 14.25
CA TYR A 307 -16.73 -19.60 14.51
C TYR A 307 -17.68 -19.90 13.35
N GLN A 308 -17.25 -20.02 12.09
CA GLN A 308 -18.19 -20.33 10.99
C GLN A 308 -18.75 -21.76 11.06
N LEU A 309 -20.00 -21.92 10.64
CA LEU A 309 -20.72 -23.21 10.61
C LEU A 309 -19.95 -24.30 9.86
N GLY A 310 -19.44 -23.98 8.67
CA GLY A 310 -18.75 -24.94 7.80
C GLY A 310 -17.55 -25.64 8.46
N TYR A 311 -16.95 -25.01 9.47
CA TYR A 311 -15.74 -25.51 10.14
C TYR A 311 -15.98 -25.93 11.60
N ARG A 312 -17.24 -25.99 12.05
CA ARG A 312 -17.63 -26.28 13.44
C ARG A 312 -17.03 -27.58 14.01
N THR A 313 -16.86 -28.59 13.17
CA THR A 313 -16.31 -29.91 13.55
C THR A 313 -14.78 -29.96 13.53
N THR A 314 -14.11 -28.89 13.10
CA THR A 314 -12.65 -28.85 12.97
C THR A 314 -12.01 -28.86 14.36
N PRO A 315 -11.01 -29.72 14.62
CA PRO A 315 -10.38 -29.80 15.94
C PRO A 315 -9.75 -28.46 16.36
N LYS A 316 -10.19 -27.92 17.50
CA LYS A 316 -9.73 -26.60 17.99
C LYS A 316 -8.23 -26.55 18.30
N TRP A 317 -7.66 -27.66 18.76
CA TRP A 317 -6.21 -27.76 19.01
C TRP A 317 -5.40 -27.56 17.72
N LEU A 318 -5.91 -28.04 16.59
CA LEU A 318 -5.28 -27.89 15.28
C LEU A 318 -5.36 -26.44 14.83
N LEU A 319 -6.53 -25.80 14.95
CA LEU A 319 -6.69 -24.37 14.64
C LEU A 319 -5.74 -23.51 15.47
N ALA A 320 -5.62 -23.79 16.78
CA ALA A 320 -4.67 -23.11 17.66
C ALA A 320 -3.20 -23.33 17.26
N CYS A 321 -2.85 -24.50 16.72
CA CYS A 321 -1.52 -24.76 16.18
C CYS A 321 -1.26 -23.95 14.91
N LEU A 322 -2.17 -24.02 13.94
CA LEU A 322 -2.08 -23.34 12.65
C LEU A 322 -2.06 -21.82 12.80
N GLU A 323 -2.82 -21.28 13.76
CA GLU A 323 -2.84 -19.85 14.06
C GLU A 323 -1.45 -19.31 14.44
N ARG A 324 -0.59 -20.11 15.07
CA ARG A 324 0.78 -19.69 15.38
C ARG A 324 1.63 -19.47 14.12
N VAL A 325 1.30 -20.17 13.04
CA VAL A 325 2.03 -20.12 11.75
C VAL A 325 1.47 -19.04 10.82
N VAL A 326 0.20 -18.67 10.97
CA VAL A 326 -0.46 -17.60 10.22
C VAL A 326 0.04 -16.21 10.69
N PRO A 327 0.22 -15.21 9.78
CA PRO A 327 0.58 -13.86 10.17
C PRO A 327 -0.36 -13.27 11.22
N ARG A 328 0.18 -12.64 12.27
CA ARG A 328 -0.66 -11.96 13.26
C ARG A 328 -1.04 -10.58 12.71
N PRO A 329 -2.33 -10.21 12.67
CA PRO A 329 -2.74 -8.84 12.36
C PRO A 329 -2.29 -7.91 13.46
N ASP A 330 -2.12 -6.64 13.11
CA ASP A 330 -1.85 -5.57 14.08
C ASP A 330 -3.15 -5.16 14.81
N LEU A 331 -4.28 -5.20 14.09
CA LEU A 331 -5.63 -4.91 14.61
C LEU A 331 -6.64 -5.96 14.17
N ILE A 332 -7.52 -6.34 15.10
CA ILE A 332 -8.69 -7.20 14.87
C ILE A 332 -9.92 -6.34 15.13
N LEU A 333 -10.61 -5.94 14.08
CA LEU A 333 -11.81 -5.10 14.15
C LEU A 333 -13.05 -5.96 14.13
N TYR A 334 -13.87 -5.86 15.17
CA TYR A 334 -15.16 -6.53 15.27
C TYR A 334 -16.28 -5.50 15.21
N ILE A 335 -17.21 -5.67 14.27
CA ILE A 335 -18.38 -4.80 14.15
C ILE A 335 -19.46 -5.34 15.08
N ASP A 336 -19.74 -4.62 16.16
CA ASP A 336 -20.78 -4.95 17.11
C ASP A 336 -22.13 -4.40 16.60
N ARG A 337 -23.02 -5.32 16.21
CA ARG A 337 -24.39 -5.04 15.76
C ARG A 337 -25.32 -6.08 16.34
N ASP A 338 -26.57 -5.71 16.56
CA ASP A 338 -27.57 -6.64 17.05
C ASP A 338 -27.83 -7.78 16.05
N ALA A 339 -28.05 -9.00 16.57
CA ALA A 339 -28.25 -10.18 15.73
C ALA A 339 -29.50 -10.10 14.86
N GLN A 340 -30.58 -9.50 15.38
CA GLN A 340 -31.84 -9.30 14.65
C GLN A 340 -31.64 -8.29 13.51
N GLU A 341 -30.90 -7.21 13.76
CA GLU A 341 -30.57 -6.23 12.72
C GLU A 341 -29.69 -6.83 11.60
N ILE A 342 -28.71 -7.67 11.97
CA ILE A 342 -27.85 -8.34 10.98
C ILE A 342 -28.70 -9.27 10.11
N HIS A 343 -29.57 -10.06 10.73
CA HIS A 343 -30.47 -10.96 10.02
C HIS A 343 -31.45 -10.20 9.11
N ALA A 344 -32.05 -9.11 9.60
CA ALA A 344 -32.95 -8.28 8.81
C ALA A 344 -32.25 -7.63 7.60
N ALA A 345 -30.98 -7.23 7.75
CA ALA A 345 -30.21 -6.65 6.65
C ALA A 345 -29.78 -7.70 5.61
N LYS A 346 -29.36 -8.89 6.05
CA LYS A 346 -28.98 -10.02 5.19
C LYS A 346 -29.35 -11.34 5.88
N PRO A 347 -30.47 -11.99 5.51
CA PRO A 347 -30.96 -13.18 6.19
C PRO A 347 -30.20 -14.47 5.80
N GLU A 348 -28.88 -14.41 5.62
CA GLU A 348 -28.05 -15.56 5.24
C GLU A 348 -27.92 -16.59 6.38
N LEU A 349 -27.95 -16.13 7.63
CA LEU A 349 -27.85 -16.95 8.86
C LEU A 349 -29.04 -16.66 9.76
N THR A 350 -29.45 -17.63 10.60
CA THR A 350 -30.48 -17.38 11.62
C THR A 350 -29.95 -16.50 12.75
N THR A 351 -30.85 -15.84 13.47
CA THR A 351 -30.48 -14.95 14.58
C THR A 351 -29.69 -15.68 15.69
N GLU A 352 -30.05 -16.93 15.98
CA GLU A 352 -29.39 -17.76 16.99
C GLU A 352 -27.95 -18.09 16.58
N GLU A 353 -27.75 -18.40 15.30
CA GLU A 353 -26.43 -18.70 14.76
C GLU A 353 -25.54 -17.46 14.72
N ILE A 354 -26.10 -16.29 14.36
CA ILE A 354 -25.39 -15.01 14.45
C ILE A 354 -24.94 -14.78 15.90
N GLN A 355 -25.84 -14.93 16.88
CA GLN A 355 -25.53 -14.72 18.30
C GLN A 355 -24.48 -15.71 18.82
N ARG A 356 -24.52 -16.96 18.37
CA ARG A 356 -23.48 -17.97 18.66
C ARG A 356 -22.11 -17.53 18.14
N GLN A 357 -22.05 -17.06 16.89
CA GLN A 357 -20.80 -16.58 16.28
C GLN A 357 -20.25 -15.37 17.05
N GLN A 358 -21.10 -14.39 17.37
CA GLN A 358 -20.72 -13.22 18.16
C GLN A 358 -20.16 -13.61 19.53
N THR A 359 -20.84 -14.51 20.25
CA THR A 359 -20.39 -15.03 21.54
C THR A 359 -19.02 -15.71 21.43
N HIS A 360 -18.82 -16.52 20.39
CA HIS A 360 -17.54 -17.19 20.14
C HIS A 360 -16.42 -16.19 19.84
N ILE A 361 -16.68 -15.17 19.03
CA ILE A 361 -15.72 -14.12 18.69
C ILE A 361 -15.31 -13.37 19.95
N LEU A 362 -16.28 -12.87 20.72
CA LEU A 362 -16.01 -12.12 21.94
C LEU A 362 -15.25 -12.98 22.95
N LYS A 363 -15.66 -14.24 23.18
CA LYS A 363 -14.97 -15.14 24.11
C LYS A 363 -13.50 -15.40 23.71
N HIS A 364 -13.21 -15.50 22.42
CA HIS A 364 -11.90 -15.92 21.93
C HIS A 364 -10.94 -14.75 21.64
N PHE A 365 -11.46 -13.60 21.19
CA PHE A 365 -10.63 -12.48 20.71
C PHE A 365 -10.63 -11.26 21.65
N SER A 366 -11.66 -11.04 22.48
CA SER A 366 -11.77 -9.81 23.31
C SER A 366 -10.59 -9.55 24.24
N LYS A 367 -9.94 -10.62 24.72
CA LYS A 367 -8.78 -10.54 25.63
C LYS A 367 -7.47 -10.20 24.91
N ARG A 368 -7.46 -10.16 23.57
CA ARG A 368 -6.25 -9.87 22.79
C ARG A 368 -6.04 -8.37 22.74
N SER A 369 -4.81 -7.91 22.97
CA SER A 369 -4.46 -6.49 22.91
C SER A 369 -4.73 -5.82 21.55
N GLN A 370 -4.86 -6.62 20.49
CA GLN A 370 -5.11 -6.21 19.11
C GLN A 370 -6.60 -6.07 18.80
N PHE A 371 -7.49 -6.57 19.66
CA PHE A 371 -8.93 -6.58 19.42
C PHE A 371 -9.55 -5.22 19.72
N ARG A 372 -10.40 -4.73 18.81
CA ARG A 372 -11.19 -3.52 18.98
C ARG A 372 -12.61 -3.81 18.48
N ALA A 373 -13.59 -3.58 19.35
CA ALA A 373 -15.00 -3.58 18.97
C ALA A 373 -15.34 -2.17 18.43
N ILE A 374 -16.12 -2.13 17.35
CA ILE A 374 -16.61 -0.93 16.68
C ILE A 374 -18.12 -0.94 16.80
N ASN A 375 -18.72 0.18 17.21
CA ASN A 375 -20.16 0.28 17.35
C ASN A 375 -20.82 0.41 15.97
N GLY A 376 -21.46 -0.65 15.51
CA GLY A 376 -22.12 -0.71 14.21
C GLY A 376 -23.57 -0.20 14.20
N ARG A 377 -24.08 0.35 15.31
CA ARG A 377 -25.50 0.74 15.46
C ARG A 377 -25.85 2.09 14.81
N HIS A 378 -24.85 2.95 14.61
CA HIS A 378 -25.04 4.32 14.12
C HIS A 378 -24.92 4.46 12.58
N GLY A 379 -25.13 3.36 11.85
CA GLY A 379 -25.04 3.33 10.40
C GLY A 379 -23.61 3.19 9.87
N VAL A 380 -23.50 3.05 8.54
CA VAL A 380 -22.25 2.69 7.86
C VAL A 380 -21.18 3.78 8.01
N ASP A 381 -21.56 5.05 7.87
CA ASP A 381 -20.61 6.17 7.88
C ASP A 381 -19.97 6.37 9.26
N ALA A 382 -20.78 6.34 10.33
CA ALA A 382 -20.27 6.43 11.70
C ALA A 382 -19.36 5.24 12.06
N THR A 383 -19.75 4.03 11.64
CA THR A 383 -18.94 2.81 11.83
C THR A 383 -17.60 2.91 11.10
N CYS A 384 -17.61 3.48 9.89
CA CYS A 384 -16.39 3.70 9.10
C CYS A 384 -15.50 4.76 9.75
N ALA A 385 -16.06 5.88 10.19
CA ALA A 385 -15.31 6.93 10.87
C ALA A 385 -14.61 6.39 12.14
N GLU A 386 -15.30 5.56 12.92
CA GLU A 386 -14.70 4.91 14.08
C GLU A 386 -13.58 3.93 13.67
N ALA A 387 -13.76 3.14 12.61
CA ALA A 387 -12.70 2.26 12.09
C ALA A 387 -11.46 3.05 11.64
N VAL A 388 -11.66 4.17 10.92
CA VAL A 388 -10.62 5.08 10.45
C VAL A 388 -9.85 5.67 11.64
N ARG A 389 -10.56 6.11 12.68
CA ARG A 389 -9.96 6.63 13.91
C ARG A 389 -9.08 5.59 14.60
N ILE A 390 -9.61 4.39 14.84
CA ILE A 390 -8.86 3.30 15.50
C ILE A 390 -7.58 2.95 14.73
N VAL A 391 -7.64 2.85 13.41
CA VAL A 391 -6.46 2.55 12.58
C VAL A 391 -5.46 3.72 12.62
N SER A 392 -5.94 4.96 12.57
CA SER A 392 -5.11 6.16 12.64
C SER A 392 -4.40 6.31 14.00
N GLU A 393 -5.11 6.07 15.10
CA GLU A 393 -4.56 6.03 16.46
C GLU A 393 -3.47 4.95 16.58
N PHE A 394 -3.73 3.75 16.06
CA PHE A 394 -2.74 2.66 16.07
C PHE A 394 -1.47 3.04 15.31
N VAL A 395 -1.60 3.59 14.10
CA VAL A 395 -0.46 4.04 13.30
C VAL A 395 0.30 5.17 14.00
N SER A 396 -0.43 6.07 14.67
CA SER A 396 0.13 7.18 15.43
C SER A 396 0.95 6.72 16.64
N SER A 397 0.43 5.74 17.38
CA SER A 397 1.11 5.15 18.56
C SER A 397 2.35 4.32 18.20
N THR A 398 2.42 3.83 16.97
CA THR A 398 3.54 3.00 16.48
C THR A 398 4.61 3.81 15.74
N ALA A 399 4.45 5.14 15.69
CA ALA A 399 5.42 6.05 15.07
C ALA A 399 6.82 5.83 15.64
N VAL A 400 7.80 5.73 14.75
CA VAL A 400 9.19 5.46 15.11
C VAL A 400 9.74 6.69 15.85
N PRO A 401 10.29 6.56 17.07
CA PRO A 401 11.02 7.67 17.68
C PRO A 401 12.15 8.05 16.71
N ALA A 402 12.26 9.34 16.38
CA ALA A 402 13.25 9.84 15.46
C ALA A 402 14.63 9.30 15.90
N ARG A 403 15.21 8.38 15.13
CA ARG A 403 16.58 7.93 15.38
C ARG A 403 17.49 9.13 15.11
N ASP A 404 18.32 9.47 16.08
CA ASP A 404 19.35 10.53 16.04
C ASP A 404 20.48 10.22 15.04
#